data_AF-A0A7K0S1R8-F1
#
_entry.id   AF-A0A7K0S1R8-F1
#
_cell.length_a   1.000
_cell.length_b   1.000
_cell.length_c   1.000
_cell.angle_alpha   90.00
_cell.angle_beta   90.00
_cell.angle_gamma   90.00
#
_symmetry.space_group_name_H-M   'P 1'
#
loop_
_entity.id
_entity.type
_entity.pdbx_description
1 polymer ?
#
loop_
_entity_poly.entity_id
_entity_poly.type
_entity_poly.pdbx_seq_one_letter_code
_entity_poly.pdbx_strand_id
1 'polypeptide(L)'
;MTALALGALGVVFGDIGTSPLYSLQTVFSADGFAVKATESDVFGVISLVFWTITIVVTIEFVIFIMRADNDGEGGIMALIALVQTAVIKRPWVKPALIAAGLFGVALFFGDGMITPAISVMSAVSGLTVINPSAGDLVVPITVVVLTGLFVLQRFGTNLVGKLFGPVMVIWFVIIGVAGLLQLTNDTSMLGALLPTYAVSF
;
A
#
# COMPACT_ATOMS: atom_id res chain seq x y z
N MET A 1 -14.15 -22.19 2.35
CA MET A 1 -14.33 -20.72 2.33
C MET A 1 -13.29 -19.99 3.18
N THR A 2 -13.02 -20.42 4.41
CA THR A 2 -12.02 -19.82 5.32
C THR A 2 -10.61 -19.71 4.74
N ALA A 3 -10.08 -20.76 4.08
CA ALA A 3 -8.74 -20.70 3.47
C ALA A 3 -8.64 -19.70 2.30
N LEU A 4 -9.72 -19.53 1.53
CA LEU A 4 -9.78 -18.55 0.44
C LEU A 4 -9.93 -17.13 0.99
N ALA A 5 -10.72 -16.94 2.04
CA ALA A 5 -10.84 -15.67 2.75
C ALA A 5 -9.51 -15.26 3.41
N LEU A 6 -8.79 -16.19 4.05
CA LEU A 6 -7.45 -15.94 4.60
C LEU A 6 -6.42 -15.60 3.52
N GLY A 7 -6.48 -16.26 2.36
CA GLY A 7 -5.64 -15.92 1.21
C GLY A 7 -5.93 -14.52 0.67
N ALA A 8 -7.22 -14.18 0.48
CA ALA A 8 -7.63 -12.86 0.02
C ALA A 8 -7.30 -11.75 1.03
N LEU A 9 -7.53 -12.00 2.32
CA LEU A 9 -7.13 -11.10 3.40
C LEU A 9 -5.61 -10.89 3.39
N GLY A 10 -4.82 -11.95 3.33
CA GLY A 10 -3.36 -11.82 3.33
C GLY A 10 -2.83 -11.05 2.13
N VAL A 11 -3.36 -11.29 0.92
CA VAL A 11 -2.91 -10.59 -0.29
C VAL A 11 -3.32 -9.11 -0.27
N VAL A 12 -4.59 -8.81 0.01
CA VAL A 12 -5.10 -7.43 -0.04
C VAL A 12 -4.57 -6.59 1.14
N PHE A 13 -4.61 -7.14 2.35
CA PHE A 13 -4.11 -6.40 3.52
C PHE A 13 -2.59 -6.36 3.56
N GLY A 14 -1.89 -7.31 2.93
CA GLY A 14 -0.44 -7.28 2.88
C GLY A 14 0.09 -6.06 2.13
N ASP A 15 -0.49 -5.77 0.97
CA ASP A 15 -0.14 -4.59 0.17
C ASP A 15 -0.45 -3.27 0.90
N ILE A 16 -1.64 -3.18 1.51
CA ILE A 16 -2.07 -2.00 2.28
C ILE A 16 -1.21 -1.82 3.55
N GLY A 17 -0.84 -2.91 4.23
CA GLY A 17 -0.17 -2.88 5.52
C GLY A 17 1.32 -2.59 5.44
N THR A 18 2.01 -3.00 4.37
CA THR A 18 3.44 -2.71 4.19
C THR A 18 3.67 -1.27 3.73
N SER A 19 2.68 -0.65 3.10
CA SER A 19 2.83 0.67 2.49
C SER A 19 3.17 1.81 3.45
N PRO A 20 2.52 1.90 4.63
CA PRO A 20 2.91 2.86 5.66
C PRO A 20 4.35 2.70 6.13
N LEU A 21 4.90 1.48 6.18
CA LEU A 21 6.23 1.24 6.72
C LEU A 21 7.34 1.78 5.83
N TYR A 22 7.27 1.53 4.52
CA TYR A 22 8.25 2.13 3.59
C TYR A 22 8.04 3.65 3.48
N SER A 23 6.80 4.12 3.58
CA SER A 23 6.49 5.56 3.53
C SER A 23 7.10 6.28 4.72
N LEU A 24 6.95 5.73 5.93
CA LEU A 24 7.59 6.25 7.14
C LEU A 24 9.11 6.23 7.02
N GLN A 25 9.70 5.12 6.55
CA GLN A 25 11.14 5.04 6.30
C GLN A 25 11.60 6.15 5.35
N THR A 26 10.84 6.39 4.27
CA THR A 26 11.17 7.41 3.27
C THR A 26 11.06 8.81 3.85
N VAL A 27 10.01 9.14 4.62
CA VAL A 27 9.83 10.47 5.22
C VAL A 27 10.99 10.84 6.15
N PHE A 28 11.49 9.90 6.95
CA PHE A 28 12.60 10.15 7.87
C PHE A 28 13.99 10.02 7.22
N SER A 29 14.09 9.48 5.99
CA SER A 29 15.36 9.29 5.28
C SER A 29 15.55 10.24 4.09
N ALA A 30 14.46 10.82 3.56
CA ALA A 30 14.48 11.74 2.42
C ALA A 30 14.83 13.17 2.85
N ASP A 31 15.29 13.97 1.89
CA ASP A 31 15.52 15.43 2.02
C ASP A 31 16.46 15.88 3.15
N GLY A 32 17.52 15.10 3.44
CA GLY A 32 18.62 15.55 4.29
C GLY A 32 18.24 15.86 5.75
N PHE A 33 17.30 15.08 6.31
CA PHE A 33 16.75 15.25 7.67
C PHE A 33 15.91 16.52 7.86
N ALA A 34 15.19 16.95 6.81
CA ALA A 34 14.18 18.01 6.94
C ALA A 34 13.14 17.68 8.02
N VAL A 35 12.74 16.41 8.11
CA VAL A 35 11.98 15.85 9.23
C VAL A 35 12.96 15.16 10.16
N LYS A 36 13.04 15.59 11.41
CA LYS A 36 13.92 14.95 12.41
C LYS A 36 13.09 13.97 13.21
N ALA A 37 13.73 12.98 13.84
CA ALA A 37 13.07 12.11 14.80
C ALA A 37 12.82 12.83 16.14
N THR A 38 12.31 14.07 16.09
CA THR A 38 11.83 14.83 17.23
C THR A 38 10.40 14.43 17.55
N GLU A 39 10.00 14.57 18.82
CA GLU A 39 8.67 14.18 19.29
C GLU A 39 7.55 14.84 18.47
N SER A 40 7.67 16.14 18.16
CA SER A 40 6.69 16.87 17.34
C SER A 40 6.48 16.25 15.96
N ASP A 41 7.58 15.88 15.31
CA ASP A 41 7.59 15.43 13.92
C ASP A 41 7.06 14.00 13.83
N VAL A 42 7.42 13.16 14.81
CA VAL A 42 6.90 11.79 14.92
C VAL A 42 5.38 11.80 15.11
N PHE A 43 4.86 12.66 15.98
CA PHE A 43 3.41 12.80 16.18
C PHE A 43 2.71 13.34 14.93
N GLY A 44 3.29 14.35 14.27
CA GLY A 44 2.75 14.94 13.04
C GLY A 44 2.66 13.93 11.89
N VAL A 45 3.75 13.23 11.60
CA VAL A 45 3.82 12.23 10.52
C VAL A 45 2.87 11.07 10.78
N ILE A 46 2.82 10.55 12.01
CA ILE A 46 1.93 9.41 12.33
C ILE A 46 0.46 9.82 12.30
N SER A 47 0.14 11.03 12.74
CA SER A 47 -1.20 11.61 12.61
C SER A 47 -1.60 11.76 11.14
N LEU A 48 -0.71 12.28 10.29
CA LEU A 48 -0.95 12.42 8.86
C LEU A 48 -1.22 11.06 8.21
N VAL A 49 -0.35 10.07 8.42
CA VAL A 49 -0.53 8.73 7.85
C VAL A 49 -1.86 8.12 8.31
N PHE A 50 -2.19 8.22 9.61
CA PHE A 50 -3.44 7.69 10.15
C PHE A 50 -4.68 8.35 9.51
N TRP A 51 -4.71 9.68 9.46
CA TRP A 51 -5.85 10.42 8.93
C TRP A 51 -5.96 10.33 7.41
N THR A 52 -4.84 10.31 6.68
CA THR A 52 -4.84 10.09 5.22
C THR A 52 -5.44 8.73 4.89
N ILE A 53 -4.99 7.65 5.53
CA ILE A 53 -5.56 6.30 5.29
C ILE A 53 -7.05 6.28 5.67
N THR A 54 -7.40 6.85 6.83
CA THR A 54 -8.79 6.90 7.28
C THR A 54 -9.68 7.65 6.29
N ILE A 55 -9.28 8.84 5.85
CA ILE A 55 -10.06 9.68 4.93
C ILE A 55 -10.14 9.04 3.54
N VAL A 56 -9.03 8.55 2.99
CA VAL A 56 -9.01 7.89 1.68
C VAL A 56 -9.91 6.66 1.70
N VAL A 57 -9.76 5.77 2.68
CA VAL A 57 -10.59 4.56 2.74
C VAL A 57 -12.07 4.88 2.98
N THR A 58 -12.38 5.81 3.87
CA THR A 58 -13.80 6.12 4.19
C THR A 58 -14.47 6.94 3.10
N ILE A 59 -13.86 8.02 2.65
CA ILE A 59 -14.48 8.93 1.69
C ILE A 59 -14.33 8.38 0.27
N GLU A 60 -13.10 8.20 -0.21
CA GLU A 60 -12.87 7.78 -1.59
C GLU A 60 -13.41 6.37 -1.83
N PHE A 61 -13.01 5.39 -1.01
CA PHE A 61 -13.39 4.01 -1.27
C PHE A 61 -14.83 3.68 -0.86
N VAL A 62 -15.20 3.91 0.40
CA VAL A 62 -16.52 3.48 0.89
C VAL A 62 -17.66 4.35 0.35
N ILE A 63 -17.49 5.68 0.26
CA ILE A 63 -18.58 6.57 -0.17
C ILE A 63 -18.64 6.69 -1.70
N PHE A 64 -17.51 6.79 -2.40
CA PHE A 64 -17.51 6.96 -3.86
C PHE A 64 -17.34 5.65 -4.62
N ILE A 65 -16.21 4.96 -4.48
CA ILE A 65 -15.86 3.79 -5.32
C ILE A 65 -16.88 2.67 -5.15
N MET A 66 -17.26 2.32 -3.93
CA MET A 66 -18.23 1.24 -3.65
C MET A 66 -19.66 1.55 -4.12
N ARG A 67 -19.97 2.81 -4.46
CA ARG A 67 -21.26 3.21 -5.07
C ARG A 67 -21.20 3.30 -6.60
N ALA A 68 -20.00 3.33 -7.16
CA ALA A 68 -19.76 3.33 -8.59
C ALA A 68 -19.47 1.89 -9.05
N ASP A 69 -20.40 0.98 -8.77
CA ASP A 69 -20.35 -0.42 -9.18
C ASP A 69 -21.17 -0.65 -10.46
N ASN A 70 -20.81 -1.69 -11.20
CA ASN A 70 -21.56 -2.18 -12.34
C ASN A 70 -22.00 -3.62 -12.05
N ASP A 71 -23.23 -3.81 -11.55
CA ASP A 71 -23.76 -5.11 -11.13
C ASP A 71 -22.87 -5.84 -10.09
N GLY A 72 -22.28 -5.08 -9.15
CA GLY A 72 -21.37 -5.61 -8.14
C GLY A 72 -19.92 -5.80 -8.61
N GLU A 73 -19.59 -5.53 -9.88
CA GLU A 73 -18.21 -5.42 -10.35
C GLU A 73 -17.71 -3.97 -10.21
N GLY A 74 -16.68 -3.78 -9.39
CA GLY A 74 -16.03 -2.49 -9.18
C GLY A 74 -14.80 -2.29 -10.07
N GLY A 75 -14.37 -1.02 -10.17
CA GLY A 75 -13.07 -0.67 -10.75
C GLY A 75 -13.12 -0.17 -12.19
N ILE A 76 -11.98 0.33 -12.64
CA ILE A 76 -11.87 1.09 -13.89
C ILE A 76 -12.24 0.25 -15.14
N MET A 77 -11.98 -1.05 -15.13
CA MET A 77 -12.33 -1.96 -16.23
C MET A 77 -13.84 -2.15 -16.37
N ALA A 78 -14.56 -2.29 -15.24
CA ALA A 78 -16.01 -2.40 -15.22
C ALA A 78 -16.67 -1.09 -15.71
N LEU A 79 -16.13 0.06 -15.29
CA LEU A 79 -16.60 1.38 -15.73
C LEU A 79 -16.38 1.62 -17.23
N ILE A 80 -15.24 1.19 -17.79
CA ILE A 80 -14.99 1.27 -19.24
C ILE A 80 -16.00 0.40 -20.01
N ALA A 81 -16.26 -0.82 -19.56
CA ALA A 81 -17.24 -1.72 -20.17
C ALA A 81 -18.66 -1.11 -20.16
N LEU A 82 -19.05 -0.49 -19.06
CA LEU A 82 -20.34 0.23 -18.94
C LEU A 82 -20.42 1.43 -19.90
N VAL A 83 -19.35 2.21 -20.04
CA VAL A 83 -19.31 3.34 -20.99
C VAL A 83 -19.40 2.86 -22.45
N GLN A 84 -18.89 1.67 -22.76
CA GLN A 84 -19.00 1.10 -24.10
C GLN A 84 -20.45 0.74 -24.46
N THR A 85 -21.24 0.23 -23.53
CA THR A 85 -22.65 -0.13 -23.74
C THR A 85 -23.63 1.03 -23.53
N ALA A 86 -23.21 2.09 -22.80
CA ALA A 86 -24.05 3.25 -22.53
C ALA A 86 -24.38 4.09 -23.79
N VAL A 87 -25.65 4.53 -23.87
CA VAL A 87 -26.14 5.47 -24.89
C VAL A 87 -25.91 6.90 -24.41
N ILE A 88 -24.82 7.51 -24.85
CA ILE A 88 -24.42 8.86 -24.47
C ILE A 88 -24.84 9.85 -25.56
N LYS A 89 -25.71 10.82 -25.21
CA LYS A 89 -26.27 11.81 -26.15
C LYS A 89 -25.24 12.75 -26.79
N ARG A 90 -24.10 12.98 -26.12
CA ARG A 90 -23.03 13.86 -26.62
C ARG A 90 -21.92 13.04 -27.29
N PRO A 91 -21.63 13.27 -28.59
CA PRO A 91 -20.73 12.42 -29.36
C PRO A 91 -19.27 12.48 -28.92
N TRP A 92 -18.83 13.57 -28.29
CA TRP A 92 -17.44 13.72 -27.79
C TRP A 92 -17.23 13.16 -26.37
N VAL A 93 -18.30 12.98 -25.59
CA VAL A 93 -18.20 12.56 -24.18
C VAL A 93 -17.81 11.08 -24.09
N LYS A 94 -18.36 10.24 -24.97
CA LYS A 94 -18.04 8.81 -25.00
C LYS A 94 -16.55 8.53 -25.27
N PRO A 95 -15.91 9.08 -26.33
CA PRO A 95 -14.48 8.88 -26.53
C PRO A 95 -13.63 9.51 -25.41
N ALA A 96 -14.05 10.65 -24.84
CA ALA A 96 -13.34 11.25 -23.71
C ALA A 96 -13.34 10.36 -22.46
N LEU A 97 -14.48 9.74 -22.12
CA LEU A 97 -14.59 8.81 -20.98
C LEU A 97 -13.79 7.53 -21.21
N ILE A 98 -13.79 6.99 -22.43
CA ILE A 98 -12.96 5.82 -22.79
C ILE A 98 -11.48 6.18 -22.68
N ALA A 99 -11.07 7.35 -23.18
CA ALA A 99 -9.68 7.82 -23.06
C ALA A 99 -9.25 8.01 -21.60
N ALA A 100 -10.11 8.60 -20.76
CA ALA A 100 -9.86 8.74 -19.33
C ALA A 100 -9.74 7.38 -18.63
N GLY A 101 -10.59 6.41 -19.00
CA GLY A 101 -10.51 5.05 -18.49
C GLY A 101 -9.20 4.35 -18.89
N LEU A 102 -8.83 4.40 -20.18
CA LEU A 102 -7.57 3.83 -20.66
C LEU A 102 -6.35 4.47 -19.99
N PHE A 103 -6.40 5.78 -19.75
CA PHE A 103 -5.37 6.48 -18.99
C PHE A 103 -5.25 5.95 -17.56
N GLY A 104 -6.36 5.79 -16.84
CA GLY A 104 -6.32 5.22 -15.50
C GLY A 104 -5.89 3.74 -15.48
N VAL A 105 -6.23 2.95 -16.51
CA VAL A 105 -5.70 1.58 -16.68
C VAL A 105 -4.18 1.61 -16.81
N ALA A 106 -3.62 2.53 -17.59
CA ALA A 106 -2.17 2.68 -17.72
C ALA A 106 -1.50 3.05 -16.38
N LEU A 107 -2.11 3.95 -15.60
CA LEU A 107 -1.64 4.28 -14.25
C LEU A 107 -1.68 3.07 -13.32
N PHE A 108 -2.76 2.28 -13.35
CA PHE A 108 -2.89 1.05 -12.57
C PHE A 108 -1.82 0.01 -12.93
N PHE A 109 -1.52 -0.17 -14.22
CA PHE A 109 -0.40 -1.03 -14.66
C PHE A 109 0.96 -0.49 -14.20
N GLY A 110 1.14 0.84 -14.21
CA GLY A 110 2.34 1.49 -13.69
C GLY A 110 2.54 1.20 -12.21
N ASP A 111 1.50 1.38 -11.41
CA ASP A 111 1.51 1.08 -9.97
C ASP A 111 1.83 -0.39 -9.69
N GLY A 112 1.17 -1.32 -10.40
CA GLY A 112 1.42 -2.76 -10.29
C GLY A 112 2.86 -3.18 -10.64
N MET A 113 3.59 -2.37 -11.42
CA MET A 113 5.01 -2.60 -11.72
C MET A 113 5.95 -1.99 -10.67
N ILE A 114 5.59 -0.85 -10.09
CA ILE A 114 6.41 -0.09 -9.15
C ILE A 114 6.36 -0.71 -7.75
N THR A 115 5.18 -1.10 -7.27
CA THR A 115 4.95 -1.55 -5.89
C THR A 115 5.81 -2.75 -5.48
N PRO A 116 5.98 -3.82 -6.29
CA PRO A 116 6.88 -4.92 -5.94
C PRO A 116 8.35 -4.47 -5.82
N ALA A 117 8.79 -3.54 -6.67
CA ALA A 117 10.15 -3.05 -6.65
C ALA A 117 10.44 -2.22 -5.40
N ILE A 118 9.57 -1.26 -5.07
CA ILE A 118 9.74 -0.40 -3.89
C ILE A 118 9.63 -1.23 -2.60
N SER A 119 8.65 -2.13 -2.50
CA SER A 119 8.43 -2.94 -1.30
C SER A 119 9.61 -3.87 -1.00
N VAL A 120 10.13 -4.58 -2.00
CA VAL A 120 11.30 -5.47 -1.80
C VAL A 120 12.56 -4.64 -1.51
N MET A 121 12.76 -3.53 -2.19
CA MET A 121 13.91 -2.66 -1.96
C MET A 121 13.90 -2.05 -0.55
N SER A 122 12.74 -1.59 -0.06
CA SER A 122 12.58 -1.09 1.32
C SER A 122 12.85 -2.19 2.35
N ALA A 123 12.33 -3.40 2.13
CA ALA A 123 12.60 -4.55 2.99
C ALA A 123 14.10 -4.89 3.06
N VAL A 124 14.79 -4.92 1.92
CA VAL A 124 16.24 -5.18 1.85
C VAL A 124 17.05 -4.00 2.44
N SER A 125 16.58 -2.77 2.27
CA SER A 125 17.19 -1.58 2.86
C SER A 125 17.20 -1.64 4.38
N GLY A 126 16.33 -2.42 5.02
CA GLY A 126 16.42 -2.71 6.45
C GLY A 126 17.79 -3.27 6.90
N LEU A 127 18.55 -3.91 6.01
CA LEU A 127 19.90 -4.40 6.31
C LEU A 127 20.90 -3.27 6.61
N THR A 128 20.70 -2.07 6.04
CA THR A 128 21.61 -0.94 6.23
C THR A 128 21.51 -0.35 7.65
N VAL A 129 20.41 -0.62 8.35
CA VAL A 129 20.22 -0.25 9.77
C VAL A 129 21.22 -0.99 10.67
N ILE A 130 21.54 -2.25 10.34
CA ILE A 130 22.47 -3.09 11.11
C ILE A 130 23.90 -2.94 10.57
N ASN A 131 24.06 -2.86 9.25
CA ASN A 131 25.36 -2.72 8.61
C ASN A 131 25.31 -1.67 7.47
N PRO A 132 25.81 -0.44 7.69
CA PRO A 132 25.80 0.61 6.68
C PRO A 132 26.56 0.27 5.38
N SER A 133 27.55 -0.63 5.44
CA SER A 133 28.29 -1.09 4.25
C SER A 133 27.47 -2.02 3.34
N ALA A 134 26.31 -2.50 3.79
CA ALA A 134 25.40 -3.30 2.97
C ALA A 134 24.63 -2.48 1.91
N GLY A 135 24.76 -1.14 1.90
CA GLY A 135 24.07 -0.25 0.95
C GLY A 135 24.30 -0.63 -0.52
N ASP A 136 25.55 -0.95 -0.88
CA ASP A 136 25.92 -1.34 -2.25
C ASP A 136 25.31 -2.68 -2.69
N LEU A 137 24.86 -3.50 -1.72
CA LEU A 137 24.23 -4.80 -1.96
C LEU A 137 22.70 -4.73 -2.02
N VAL A 138 22.07 -3.61 -1.65
CA VAL A 138 20.60 -3.49 -1.62
C VAL A 138 20.00 -3.73 -3.00
N VAL A 139 20.53 -3.06 -4.03
CA VAL A 139 20.01 -3.19 -5.41
C VAL A 139 20.25 -4.60 -5.97
N PRO A 140 21.47 -5.18 -5.92
CA PRO A 140 21.69 -6.56 -6.36
C PRO A 140 20.79 -7.59 -5.67
N ILE A 141 20.64 -7.51 -4.34
CA ILE A 141 19.79 -8.44 -3.59
C ILE A 141 18.33 -8.29 -4.01
N THR A 142 17.84 -7.05 -4.17
CA THR A 142 16.48 -6.77 -4.64
C THR A 142 16.21 -7.42 -6.00
N VAL A 143 17.13 -7.27 -6.95
CA VAL A 143 17.01 -7.88 -8.29
C VAL A 143 16.98 -9.41 -8.20
N VAL A 144 17.83 -10.01 -7.37
CA VAL A 144 17.85 -11.47 -7.15
C VAL A 144 16.55 -11.96 -6.55
N VAL A 145 16.03 -11.28 -5.52
CA VAL A 145 14.76 -11.62 -4.86
C VAL A 145 13.59 -11.52 -5.85
N LEU A 146 13.47 -10.42 -6.57
CA LEU A 146 12.41 -10.23 -7.57
C LEU A 146 12.49 -11.29 -8.67
N THR A 147 13.69 -11.53 -9.22
CA THR A 147 13.89 -12.56 -10.25
C THR A 147 13.49 -13.93 -9.73
N GLY A 148 13.89 -14.29 -8.51
CA GLY A 148 13.50 -15.55 -7.86
C GLY A 148 11.99 -15.68 -7.68
N LEU A 149 11.33 -14.62 -7.19
CA LEU A 149 9.88 -14.58 -7.02
C LEU A 149 9.14 -14.75 -8.36
N PHE A 150 9.52 -14.02 -9.41
CA PHE A 150 8.90 -14.12 -10.73
C PHE A 150 9.17 -15.48 -11.40
N VAL A 151 10.36 -16.05 -11.23
CA VAL A 151 10.67 -17.40 -11.70
C VAL A 151 9.79 -18.44 -11.02
N LEU A 152 9.55 -18.33 -9.71
CA LEU A 152 8.67 -19.26 -8.98
C LEU A 152 7.20 -19.10 -9.39
N GLN A 153 6.73 -17.89 -9.66
CA GLN A 153 5.36 -17.64 -10.11
C GLN A 153 5.02 -18.34 -11.43
N ARG A 154 6.01 -18.60 -12.29
CA ARG A 154 5.82 -19.33 -13.56
C ARG A 154 5.27 -20.76 -13.37
N PHE A 155 5.48 -21.37 -12.20
CA PHE A 155 5.01 -22.72 -11.86
C PHE A 155 3.59 -22.72 -11.26
N GLY A 156 2.95 -21.56 -11.19
CA GLY A 156 1.60 -21.36 -10.70
C GLY A 156 1.56 -20.47 -9.46
N THR A 157 0.71 -19.44 -9.50
CA THR A 157 0.48 -18.50 -8.40
C THR A 157 -0.25 -19.13 -7.20
N ASN A 158 -0.84 -20.32 -7.38
CA ASN A 158 -1.58 -21.03 -6.35
C ASN A 158 -0.73 -21.37 -5.10
N LEU A 159 0.56 -21.70 -5.28
CA LEU A 159 1.44 -22.02 -4.15
C LEU A 159 1.81 -20.75 -3.38
N VAL A 160 2.14 -19.68 -4.11
CA VAL A 160 2.49 -18.37 -3.55
C VAL A 160 1.32 -17.79 -2.77
N GLY A 161 0.11 -17.79 -3.34
CA GLY A 161 -1.09 -17.28 -2.67
C GLY A 161 -1.47 -18.04 -1.40
N LYS A 162 -1.20 -19.36 -1.34
CA LYS A 162 -1.45 -20.17 -0.13
C LYS A 162 -0.47 -19.88 1.00
N LEU A 163 0.78 -19.55 0.68
CA LEU A 163 1.82 -19.22 1.68
C LEU A 163 1.72 -17.77 2.16
N PHE A 164 1.32 -16.84 1.29
CA PHE A 164 1.20 -15.43 1.63
C PHE A 164 0.22 -15.18 2.78
N GLY A 165 -0.96 -15.80 2.75
CA GLY A 165 -1.98 -15.64 3.79
C GLY A 165 -1.45 -15.84 5.22
N PRO A 166 -0.95 -17.04 5.56
CA PRO A 166 -0.38 -17.33 6.88
C PRO A 166 0.81 -16.44 7.25
N VAL A 167 1.72 -16.17 6.30
CA VAL A 167 2.89 -15.31 6.55
C VAL A 167 2.46 -13.89 6.92
N MET A 168 1.48 -13.34 6.20
CA MET A 168 0.95 -12.01 6.47
C MET A 168 0.25 -11.95 7.82
N VAL A 169 -0.51 -12.97 8.20
CA VAL A 169 -1.14 -13.04 9.53
C VAL A 169 -0.08 -13.05 10.63
N ILE A 170 0.96 -13.88 10.51
CA ILE A 170 2.06 -13.93 11.47
C ILE A 170 2.74 -12.57 11.56
N TRP A 171 3.01 -11.94 10.42
CA TRP A 171 3.63 -10.63 10.34
C TRP A 171 2.78 -9.55 11.03
N PHE A 172 1.47 -9.48 10.74
CA PHE A 172 0.55 -8.55 11.39
C PHE A 172 0.46 -8.76 12.90
N VAL A 173 0.49 -10.01 13.36
CA VAL A 173 0.50 -10.33 14.79
C VAL A 173 1.80 -9.83 15.43
N ILE A 174 2.96 -10.04 14.79
CA ILE A 174 4.25 -9.58 15.31
C ILE A 174 4.26 -8.06 15.46
N ILE A 175 3.90 -7.30 14.42
CA ILE A 175 3.89 -5.83 14.49
C ILE A 175 2.83 -5.32 15.46
N GLY A 176 1.67 -5.98 15.56
CA GLY A 176 0.61 -5.62 16.49
C GLY A 176 1.02 -5.81 17.93
N VAL A 177 1.62 -6.96 18.27
CA VAL A 177 2.14 -7.23 19.62
C VAL A 177 3.29 -6.28 19.96
N ALA A 178 4.24 -6.07 19.04
CA ALA A 178 5.34 -5.13 19.25
C ALA A 178 4.83 -3.69 19.49
N GLY A 179 3.85 -3.24 18.70
CA GLY A 179 3.21 -1.94 18.87
C GLY A 179 2.47 -1.81 20.20
N LEU A 180 1.72 -2.84 20.62
CA LEU A 180 1.02 -2.85 21.91
C LEU A 180 1.99 -2.81 23.09
N LEU A 181 3.08 -3.58 23.04
CA LEU A 181 4.11 -3.54 24.08
C LEU A 181 4.74 -2.15 24.16
N GLN A 182 5.03 -1.50 23.03
CA GLN A 182 5.58 -0.15 23.03
C GLN A 182 4.59 0.88 23.57
N LEU A 183 3.30 0.73 23.28
CA LEU A 183 2.24 1.61 23.78
C LEU A 183 2.09 1.57 25.30
N THR A 184 2.40 0.44 25.93
CA THR A 184 2.41 0.35 27.41
C THR A 184 3.58 1.11 28.04
N ASN A 185 4.68 1.31 27.32
CA ASN A 185 5.82 2.09 27.80
C ASN A 185 5.61 3.58 27.61
N ASP A 186 4.93 3.99 26.53
CA ASP A 186 4.64 5.39 26.25
C ASP A 186 3.22 5.58 25.70
N THR A 187 2.29 5.88 26.60
CA THR A 187 0.89 6.13 26.26
C THR A 187 0.67 7.48 25.60
N SER A 188 1.66 8.40 25.65
CA SER A 188 1.53 9.72 25.01
C SER A 188 1.33 9.59 23.51
N MET A 189 1.85 8.51 22.91
CA MET A 189 1.76 8.21 21.49
C MET A 189 0.32 8.09 20.96
N LEU A 190 -0.66 7.81 21.82
CA LEU A 190 -2.09 7.86 21.45
C LEU A 190 -2.53 9.27 21.02
N GLY A 191 -1.83 10.31 21.47
CA GLY A 191 -2.04 11.69 21.03
C GLY A 191 -1.87 11.87 19.53
N ALA A 192 -1.06 11.05 18.85
CA ALA A 192 -0.90 11.12 17.40
C ALA A 192 -2.21 10.82 16.63
N LEU A 193 -3.21 10.20 17.26
CA LEU A 193 -4.53 10.00 16.67
C LEU A 193 -5.33 11.32 16.55
N LEU A 194 -4.94 12.38 17.28
CA LEU A 194 -5.60 13.67 17.18
C LEU A 194 -5.24 14.34 15.85
N PRO A 195 -6.23 14.78 15.04
CA PRO A 195 -6.00 15.39 13.74
C PRO A 195 -5.29 16.74 13.84
N THR A 196 -5.24 17.32 15.04
CA THR A 196 -4.53 18.58 15.30
C THR A 196 -3.06 18.48 14.95
N TYR A 197 -2.41 17.34 15.24
CA TYR A 197 -1.00 17.11 14.93
C TYR A 197 -0.76 17.07 13.42
N ALA A 198 -1.66 16.45 12.66
CA ALA A 198 -1.59 16.41 11.20
C ALA A 198 -1.77 17.78 10.55
N VAL A 199 -2.64 18.63 11.10
CA VAL A 199 -2.91 19.98 10.55
C VAL A 199 -1.82 20.98 10.93
N SER A 200 -1.15 20.78 12.07
CA SER A 200 -0.09 21.67 12.56
C SER A 200 1.30 21.34 12.01
N PHE A 201 1.46 20.17 11.39
CA PHE A 201 2.70 19.69 10.79
C PHE A 201 2.82 20.18 9.34
#